data_AF-A0A7C6DZZ0-F1
#
_entry.id   AF-A0A7C6DZZ0-F1
#
_cell.length_a   1.000
_cell.length_b   1.000
_cell.length_c   1.000
_cell.angle_alpha   90.00
_cell.angle_beta   90.00
_cell.angle_gamma   90.00
#
_symmetry.space_group_name_H-M   'P 1'
#
loop_
_entity.id
_entity.type
_entity.pdbx_description
1 polymer ?
#
loop_
_entity_poly.entity_id
_entity_poly.type
_entity_poly.pdbx_seq_one_letter_code
_entity_poly.pdbx_strand_id
1 'polypeptide(L)'
;MVLVEKMGEKEEEFEGLEQEVFKALDHQKRRDIIRYVGEKKTATFTEILSVSKVPDSPTLSYHLRILTPFIEQRNGKYHLTPMGRDAYSLLLRTASYDKLALLHKNKHKVILGNTVIWAAAILAGAFLKADSMLLIILSCLAGVSLSMIYELFE
;
A
#
# COMPACT_ATOMS: atom_id res chain seq x y z
N MET A 1 -40.93 -1.94 -22.85
CA MET A 1 -41.25 -1.20 -21.62
C MET A 1 -40.66 -1.91 -20.39
N VAL A 2 -40.97 -3.19 -20.15
CA VAL A 2 -40.42 -3.99 -19.03
C VAL A 2 -38.88 -4.13 -19.01
N LEU A 3 -38.22 -4.15 -20.18
CA LEU A 3 -36.75 -4.24 -20.25
C LEU A 3 -36.03 -2.93 -19.89
N VAL A 4 -36.69 -1.78 -20.04
CA VAL A 4 -36.11 -0.45 -19.73
C VAL A 4 -36.23 -0.17 -18.23
N GLU A 5 -37.35 -0.56 -17.60
CA GLU A 5 -37.50 -0.52 -16.13
C GLU A 5 -36.48 -1.42 -15.42
N LYS A 6 -36.28 -2.66 -15.91
CA LYS A 6 -35.27 -3.59 -15.35
C LYS A 6 -33.82 -3.13 -15.53
N MET A 7 -33.54 -2.25 -16.49
CA MET A 7 -32.22 -1.68 -16.70
C MET A 7 -31.99 -0.49 -15.77
N GLY A 8 -33.00 0.39 -15.62
CA GLY A 8 -32.94 1.54 -14.70
C GLY A 8 -32.82 1.12 -13.23
N GLU A 9 -33.58 0.11 -12.79
CA GLU A 9 -33.47 -0.41 -11.41
C GLU A 9 -32.08 -1.01 -11.12
N LYS A 10 -31.47 -1.67 -12.10
CA LYS A 10 -30.11 -2.22 -11.95
C LYS A 10 -29.06 -1.13 -11.89
N GLU A 11 -29.15 -0.10 -12.74
CA GLU A 11 -28.16 0.99 -12.74
C GLU A 11 -28.22 1.79 -11.43
N GLU A 12 -29.41 2.10 -10.91
CA GLU A 12 -29.57 2.78 -9.62
C GLU A 12 -29.11 1.92 -8.42
N GLU A 13 -29.38 0.61 -8.43
CA GLU A 13 -28.89 -0.32 -7.41
C GLU A 13 -27.35 -0.44 -7.43
N PHE A 14 -26.75 -0.48 -8.63
CA PHE A 14 -25.29 -0.54 -8.79
C PHE A 14 -24.59 0.76 -8.33
N GLU A 15 -25.15 1.94 -8.63
CA GLU A 15 -24.60 3.22 -8.14
C GLU A 15 -24.64 3.31 -6.61
N GLY A 16 -25.71 2.81 -5.98
CA GLY A 16 -25.84 2.74 -4.52
C GLY A 16 -24.76 1.87 -3.88
N LEU A 17 -24.55 0.67 -4.42
CA LEU A 17 -23.54 -0.25 -3.92
C LEU A 17 -22.13 0.33 -4.03
N GLU A 18 -21.77 0.93 -5.17
CA GLU A 18 -20.46 1.55 -5.38
C GLU A 18 -20.19 2.67 -4.35
N GLN A 19 -21.16 3.55 -4.14
CA GLN A 19 -21.05 4.63 -3.16
C GLN A 19 -20.90 4.10 -1.73
N GLU A 20 -21.65 3.05 -1.36
CA GLU A 20 -21.51 2.39 -0.07
C GLU A 20 -20.11 1.80 0.12
N VAL A 21 -19.52 1.24 -0.94
CA VAL A 21 -18.14 0.74 -0.90
C VAL A 21 -17.16 1.85 -0.61
N PHE A 22 -17.17 2.91 -1.41
CA PHE A 22 -16.22 4.00 -1.22
C PHE A 22 -16.41 4.69 0.13
N LYS A 23 -17.65 4.88 0.56
CA LYS A 23 -17.96 5.42 1.89
C LYS A 23 -17.42 4.51 2.99
N ALA A 24 -17.55 3.19 2.88
CA ALA A 24 -16.98 2.25 3.86
C ALA A 24 -15.43 2.25 3.83
N LEU A 25 -14.80 2.46 2.69
CA LEU A 25 -13.33 2.47 2.58
C LEU A 25 -12.68 3.83 2.86
N ASP A 26 -13.43 4.93 2.91
CA ASP A 26 -12.92 6.29 3.11
C ASP A 26 -12.19 6.49 4.46
N HIS A 27 -12.59 5.78 5.51
CA HIS A 27 -12.00 5.94 6.83
C HIS A 27 -10.81 5.01 7.07
N GLN A 28 -9.67 5.57 7.49
CA GLN A 28 -8.42 4.84 7.73
C GLN A 28 -8.62 3.62 8.65
N LYS A 29 -9.34 3.78 9.77
CA LYS A 29 -9.60 2.67 10.71
C LYS A 29 -10.28 1.47 10.05
N ARG A 30 -11.21 1.70 9.13
CA ARG A 30 -11.95 0.64 8.44
C ARG A 30 -11.05 -0.12 7.46
N ARG A 31 -10.18 0.60 6.74
CA ARG A 31 -9.13 -0.01 5.91
C ARG A 31 -8.17 -0.85 6.75
N ASP A 32 -7.77 -0.36 7.93
CA ASP A 32 -6.86 -1.09 8.82
C ASP A 32 -7.50 -2.38 9.36
N ILE A 33 -8.78 -2.35 9.70
CA ILE A 33 -9.55 -3.55 10.08
C ILE A 33 -9.57 -4.56 8.92
N ILE A 34 -9.92 -4.12 7.70
CA ILE A 34 -9.95 -5.01 6.51
C ILE A 34 -8.58 -5.63 6.24
N ARG A 35 -7.50 -4.82 6.31
CA ARG A 35 -6.12 -5.32 6.13
C ARG A 35 -5.78 -6.40 7.16
N TYR A 36 -6.07 -6.13 8.43
CA TYR A 36 -5.76 -7.06 9.50
C TYR A 36 -6.50 -8.40 9.36
N VAL A 37 -7.81 -8.36 9.08
CA VAL A 37 -8.61 -9.57 8.87
C VAL A 37 -8.14 -10.32 7.62
N GLY A 38 -7.80 -9.60 6.55
CA GLY A 38 -7.25 -10.20 5.31
C GLY A 38 -5.92 -10.92 5.52
N GLU A 39 -4.98 -10.28 6.24
CA GLU A 39 -3.67 -10.85 6.54
C GLU A 39 -3.75 -12.08 7.45
N LYS A 40 -4.59 -12.04 8.49
CA LYS A 40 -4.76 -13.15 9.44
C LYS A 40 -5.74 -14.23 8.97
N LYS A 41 -6.47 -14.00 7.87
CA LYS A 41 -7.62 -14.77 7.38
C LYS A 41 -8.85 -14.76 8.30
N THR A 42 -8.65 -14.65 9.61
CA THR A 42 -9.68 -14.58 10.64
C THR A 42 -9.20 -13.72 11.81
N ALA A 43 -10.08 -13.00 12.50
CA ALA A 43 -9.72 -12.25 13.71
C ALA A 43 -10.86 -12.16 14.73
N THR A 44 -10.56 -12.15 16.02
CA THR A 44 -11.53 -11.88 17.10
C THR A 44 -11.74 -10.37 17.29
N PHE A 45 -12.82 -10.00 17.98
CA PHE A 45 -13.09 -8.60 18.31
C PHE A 45 -11.93 -7.95 19.07
N THR A 46 -11.38 -8.64 20.09
CA THR A 46 -10.29 -8.12 20.91
C THR A 46 -9.00 -7.94 20.13
N GLU A 47 -8.69 -8.87 19.22
CA GLU A 47 -7.54 -8.74 18.31
C GLU A 47 -7.69 -7.51 17.42
N ILE A 48 -8.87 -7.31 16.81
CA ILE A 48 -9.14 -6.13 15.97
C ILE A 48 -9.02 -4.84 16.78
N LEU A 49 -9.55 -4.80 18.00
CA LEU A 49 -9.49 -3.63 18.88
C LEU A 49 -8.02 -3.25 19.18
N SER A 50 -7.19 -4.25 19.49
CA SER A 50 -5.78 -4.03 19.83
C SER A 50 -4.96 -3.45 18.66
N VAL A 51 -5.23 -3.87 17.42
CA VAL A 51 -4.42 -3.49 16.25
C VAL A 51 -4.94 -2.24 15.55
N SER A 52 -6.25 -2.06 15.46
CA SER A 52 -6.86 -0.93 14.71
C SER A 52 -6.69 0.43 15.39
N LYS A 53 -6.15 0.47 16.62
CA LYS A 53 -5.99 1.68 17.45
C LYS A 53 -7.32 2.44 17.59
N VAL A 54 -8.43 1.71 17.66
CA VAL A 54 -9.76 2.27 17.92
C VAL A 54 -9.87 2.51 19.43
N PRO A 55 -10.40 3.66 19.89
CA PRO A 55 -10.30 4.06 21.29
C PRO A 55 -11.07 3.16 22.25
N ASP A 56 -12.21 2.61 21.82
CA ASP A 56 -13.09 1.84 22.68
C ASP A 56 -13.93 0.81 21.91
N SER A 57 -14.57 -0.10 22.65
CA SER A 57 -15.42 -1.15 22.08
C SER A 57 -16.65 -0.59 21.34
N PRO A 58 -17.38 0.42 21.84
CA PRO A 58 -18.51 1.02 21.10
C PRO A 58 -18.12 1.55 19.72
N THR A 59 -16.98 2.24 19.62
CA THR A 59 -16.45 2.77 18.36
C THR A 59 -16.07 1.65 17.41
N LEU A 60 -15.48 0.57 17.91
CA LEU A 60 -15.16 -0.60 17.08
C LEU A 60 -16.44 -1.26 16.55
N SER A 61 -17.45 -1.45 17.41
CA SER A 61 -18.74 -2.00 17.00
C SER A 61 -19.42 -1.15 15.92
N TYR A 62 -19.32 0.17 16.02
CA TYR A 62 -19.80 1.09 14.97
C TYR A 62 -19.08 0.85 13.64
N HIS A 63 -17.75 0.75 13.65
CA HIS A 63 -16.98 0.48 12.44
C HIS A 63 -17.29 -0.91 11.84
N LEU A 64 -17.40 -1.94 12.67
CA LEU A 64 -17.73 -3.30 12.23
C LEU A 64 -19.12 -3.37 11.60
N ARG A 65 -20.11 -2.62 12.14
CA ARG A 65 -21.45 -2.53 11.55
C ARG A 65 -21.43 -1.91 10.16
N ILE A 66 -20.63 -0.86 9.94
CA ILE A 66 -20.47 -0.26 8.60
C ILE A 66 -19.77 -1.24 7.66
N LEU A 67 -18.85 -2.04 8.20
CA LEU A 67 -18.06 -3.00 7.43
C LEU A 67 -18.77 -4.33 7.15
N THR A 68 -20.02 -4.51 7.57
CA THR A 68 -20.80 -5.75 7.34
C THR A 68 -20.78 -6.27 5.90
N PRO A 69 -20.78 -5.43 4.83
CA PRO A 69 -20.63 -5.93 3.46
C PRO A 69 -19.28 -6.62 3.18
N PHE A 70 -18.22 -6.21 3.90
CA PHE A 70 -16.84 -6.65 3.70
C PHE A 70 -16.42 -7.75 4.68
N ILE A 71 -17.02 -7.80 5.86
CA ILE A 71 -16.68 -8.74 6.91
C ILE A 71 -17.91 -9.36 7.53
N GLU A 72 -17.83 -10.66 7.74
CA GLU A 72 -18.85 -11.48 8.40
C GLU A 72 -18.28 -12.11 9.67
N GLN A 73 -19.11 -12.28 10.69
CA GLN A 73 -18.73 -12.96 11.92
C GLN A 73 -19.21 -14.42 11.88
N ARG A 74 -18.28 -15.37 12.03
CA ARG A 74 -18.56 -16.81 12.14
C ARG A 74 -17.78 -17.37 13.33
N ASN A 75 -18.47 -18.10 14.21
CA ASN A 75 -17.86 -18.72 15.40
C ASN A 75 -17.04 -17.73 16.27
N GLY A 76 -17.56 -16.51 16.45
CA GLY A 76 -16.89 -15.47 17.23
C GLY A 76 -15.70 -14.79 16.53
N LYS A 77 -15.36 -15.18 15.30
CA LYS A 77 -14.27 -14.59 14.51
C LYS A 77 -14.82 -13.88 13.27
N TYR A 78 -14.18 -12.79 12.89
CA TYR A 78 -14.45 -12.04 11.68
C TYR A 78 -13.65 -12.59 10.51
N HIS A 79 -14.30 -12.69 9.37
CA HIS A 79 -13.76 -13.18 8.10
C HIS A 79 -14.10 -12.20 6.99
N LEU A 80 -13.24 -12.08 5.97
CA LEU A 80 -13.59 -11.31 4.78
C LEU A 80 -14.64 -12.06 3.95
N THR A 81 -15.69 -11.34 3.56
CA THR A 81 -16.63 -11.78 2.51
C THR A 81 -15.91 -11.78 1.14
N PRO A 82 -16.52 -12.30 0.06
CA PRO A 82 -15.96 -12.13 -1.29
C PRO A 82 -15.62 -10.67 -1.61
N MET A 83 -16.57 -9.77 -1.36
CA MET A 83 -16.40 -8.33 -1.53
C MET A 83 -15.29 -7.76 -0.63
N GLY A 84 -15.18 -8.23 0.60
CA GLY A 84 -14.07 -7.92 1.51
C GLY A 84 -12.71 -8.30 0.96
N ARG A 85 -12.60 -9.44 0.27
CA ARG A 85 -11.35 -9.89 -0.36
C ARG A 85 -10.96 -9.02 -1.54
N ASP A 86 -11.93 -8.59 -2.34
CA ASP A 86 -11.69 -7.67 -3.44
C ASP A 86 -11.22 -6.30 -2.93
N ALA A 87 -11.90 -5.76 -1.91
CA ALA A 87 -11.47 -4.54 -1.23
C ALA A 87 -10.07 -4.66 -0.64
N TYR A 88 -9.76 -5.78 0.04
CA TYR A 88 -8.42 -6.04 0.57
C TYR A 88 -7.35 -6.09 -0.53
N SER A 89 -7.63 -6.74 -1.66
CA SER A 89 -6.74 -6.78 -2.83
C SER A 89 -6.47 -5.37 -3.38
N LEU A 90 -7.50 -4.54 -3.50
CA LEU A 90 -7.35 -3.13 -3.91
C LEU A 90 -6.46 -2.37 -2.94
N LEU A 91 -6.69 -2.50 -1.63
CA LEU A 91 -5.87 -1.86 -0.59
C LEU A 91 -4.41 -2.28 -0.60
N LEU A 92 -4.12 -3.54 -0.96
CA LEU A 92 -2.75 -4.05 -1.07
C LEU A 92 -2.02 -3.49 -2.30
N ARG A 93 -2.74 -3.38 -3.43
CA ARG A 93 -2.22 -2.80 -4.67
C ARG A 93 -1.94 -1.31 -4.50
N THR A 94 -2.86 -0.54 -3.93
CA THR A 94 -2.66 0.90 -3.71
C THR A 94 -1.50 1.19 -2.77
N ALA A 95 -1.32 0.40 -1.71
CA ALA A 95 -0.15 0.52 -0.84
C ALA A 95 1.18 0.26 -1.58
N SER A 96 1.16 -0.59 -2.62
CA SER A 96 2.33 -0.84 -3.47
C SER A 96 2.59 0.33 -4.41
N TYR A 97 1.54 0.90 -5.02
CA TYR A 97 1.66 2.11 -5.83
C TYR A 97 2.12 3.32 -5.03
N ASP A 98 1.66 3.50 -3.79
CA ASP A 98 2.12 4.57 -2.91
C ASP A 98 3.61 4.47 -2.64
N LYS A 99 4.13 3.26 -2.40
CA LYS A 99 5.59 3.04 -2.23
C LYS A 99 6.35 3.44 -3.48
N LEU A 100 5.86 3.04 -4.66
CA LEU A 100 6.47 3.41 -5.94
C LEU A 100 6.43 4.93 -6.17
N ALA A 101 5.30 5.57 -5.87
CA ALA A 101 5.14 7.02 -5.97
C ALA A 101 6.05 7.78 -4.99
N LEU A 102 6.25 7.27 -3.76
CA LEU A 102 7.18 7.83 -2.79
C LEU A 102 8.64 7.70 -3.24
N LEU A 103 9.01 6.58 -3.85
CA LEU A 103 10.32 6.41 -4.46
C LEU A 103 10.49 7.44 -5.58
N HIS A 104 9.51 7.54 -6.48
CA HIS A 104 9.54 8.48 -7.61
C HIS A 104 9.65 9.93 -7.12
N LYS A 105 8.87 10.32 -6.10
CA LYS A 105 8.92 11.66 -5.47
C LYS A 105 10.31 11.98 -4.91
N ASN A 106 11.03 10.97 -4.43
CA ASN A 106 12.35 11.12 -3.84
C ASN A 106 13.51 10.84 -4.82
N LYS A 107 13.26 10.73 -6.14
CA LYS A 107 14.29 10.51 -7.18
C LYS A 107 15.55 11.36 -6.97
N HIS A 108 15.36 12.65 -6.73
CA HIS A 108 16.46 13.59 -6.50
C HIS A 108 17.29 13.26 -5.25
N LYS A 109 16.66 12.80 -4.16
CA LYS A 109 17.36 12.40 -2.94
C LYS A 109 18.16 11.11 -3.15
N VAL A 110 17.61 10.17 -3.90
CA VAL A 110 18.29 8.90 -4.24
C VAL A 110 19.51 9.17 -5.11
N ILE A 111 19.37 9.99 -6.15
CA ILE A 111 20.49 10.40 -7.02
C ILE A 111 21.56 11.14 -6.20
N LEU A 112 21.18 12.13 -5.39
CA LEU A 112 22.12 12.88 -4.57
C LEU A 112 22.91 11.96 -3.62
N GLY A 113 22.22 11.06 -2.92
CA GLY A 113 22.85 10.11 -2.01
C GLY A 113 23.84 9.20 -2.73
N ASN A 114 23.46 8.65 -3.88
CA ASN A 114 24.32 7.79 -4.69
C ASN A 114 25.58 8.52 -5.16
N THR A 115 25.42 9.74 -5.69
CA THR A 115 26.55 10.57 -6.15
C THR A 115 27.51 10.89 -4.99
N VAL A 116 26.99 11.21 -3.80
CA VAL A 116 27.81 11.50 -2.62
C VAL A 116 28.61 10.27 -2.18
N ILE A 117 28.00 9.08 -2.18
CA ILE A 117 28.69 7.83 -1.82
C ILE A 117 29.86 7.56 -2.78
N TRP A 118 29.63 7.66 -4.09
CA TRP A 118 30.68 7.44 -5.09
C TRP A 118 31.76 8.51 -5.05
N ALA A 119 31.41 9.78 -4.85
CA ALA A 119 32.38 10.87 -4.69
C ALA A 119 33.28 10.65 -3.48
N ALA A 120 32.71 10.23 -2.34
CA ALA A 120 33.48 9.90 -1.14
C ALA A 120 34.41 8.69 -1.35
N ALA A 121 33.93 7.64 -2.03
CA ALA A 121 34.73 6.46 -2.34
C ALA A 121 35.93 6.79 -3.25
N ILE A 122 35.71 7.59 -4.30
CA ILE A 122 36.77 8.03 -5.23
C ILE A 122 37.78 8.91 -4.49
N LEU A 123 37.31 9.87 -3.68
CA LEU A 123 38.18 10.76 -2.90
C LEU A 123 39.02 9.98 -1.89
N ALA A 124 38.42 9.02 -1.18
CA ALA A 124 39.14 8.14 -0.26
C ALA A 124 40.19 7.28 -0.98
N GLY A 125 39.85 6.71 -2.15
CA GLY A 125 40.79 5.97 -2.97
C GLY A 125 41.99 6.82 -3.41
N ALA A 126 41.74 8.06 -3.84
CA ALA A 126 42.81 9.00 -4.21
C ALA A 126 43.70 9.38 -3.01
N PHE A 127 43.10 9.64 -1.84
CA PHE A 127 43.83 9.97 -0.61
C PHE A 127 44.73 8.82 -0.15
N LEU A 128 44.24 7.59 -0.25
CA LEU A 128 44.98 6.37 0.09
C LEU A 128 46.01 5.96 -0.97
N LYS A 129 46.17 6.74 -2.05
CA LYS A 129 47.03 6.41 -3.20
C LYS A 129 46.73 5.01 -3.76
N ALA A 130 45.45 4.68 -3.88
CA ALA A 130 45.02 3.45 -4.51
C ALA A 130 45.52 3.38 -5.97
N ASP A 131 45.67 2.15 -6.47
CA ASP A 131 46.10 1.91 -7.84
C ASP A 131 45.15 2.56 -8.86
N SER A 132 45.71 3.08 -9.95
CA SER A 132 44.96 3.74 -11.03
C SER A 132 43.87 2.82 -11.64
N MET A 133 44.12 1.51 -11.74
CA MET A 133 43.11 0.55 -12.19
C MET A 133 41.91 0.50 -11.25
N LEU A 134 42.12 0.60 -9.93
CA LEU A 134 41.03 0.58 -8.95
C LEU A 134 40.15 1.83 -9.08
N LEU A 135 40.75 3.00 -9.31
CA LEU A 135 40.00 4.25 -9.52
C LEU A 135 39.17 4.23 -10.81
N ILE A 136 39.69 3.61 -11.87
CA ILE A 136 38.95 3.41 -13.13
C ILE A 136 37.75 2.49 -12.91
N ILE A 137 37.96 1.33 -12.26
CA ILE A 137 36.89 0.37 -11.95
C ILE A 137 35.80 1.02 -11.09
N LEU A 138 36.19 1.80 -10.08
CA LEU A 138 35.28 2.52 -9.20
C LEU A 138 34.42 3.54 -9.95
N SER A 139 35.02 4.25 -10.90
CA SER A 139 34.32 5.23 -11.75
C SER A 139 33.34 4.56 -12.71
N CYS A 140 33.71 3.41 -13.29
CA CYS A 140 32.82 2.60 -14.11
C CYS A 140 31.61 2.09 -13.31
N LEU A 141 31.84 1.59 -12.08
CA LEU A 141 30.77 1.13 -11.19
C LEU A 141 29.83 2.28 -10.80
N ALA A 142 30.36 3.48 -10.56
CA ALA A 142 29.54 4.67 -10.33
C ALA A 142 28.62 4.97 -11.51
N GLY A 143 29.13 4.87 -12.74
CA GLY A 143 28.36 5.04 -13.96
C GLY A 143 27.24 4.01 -14.12
N VAL A 144 27.54 2.72 -13.94
CA VAL A 144 26.53 1.64 -13.99
C VAL A 144 25.47 1.84 -12.91
N SER A 145 25.89 2.17 -11.69
CA SER A 145 24.99 2.47 -10.57
C SER A 145 24.04 3.63 -10.88
N LEU A 146 24.54 4.70 -11.50
CA LEU A 146 23.71 5.83 -11.92
C LEU A 146 22.74 5.42 -13.04
N SER A 147 23.20 4.64 -14.03
CA SER A 147 22.36 4.13 -15.13
C SER A 147 21.19 3.30 -14.62
N MET A 148 21.43 2.39 -13.67
CA MET A 148 20.37 1.58 -13.05
C MET A 148 19.36 2.45 -12.28
N ILE A 149 19.82 3.52 -11.62
CA ILE A 149 18.92 4.46 -10.94
C ILE A 149 18.07 5.22 -11.95
N TYR A 150 18.62 5.61 -13.10
CA TYR A 150 17.84 6.24 -14.16
C TYR A 150 16.76 5.30 -14.72
N GLU A 151 17.10 4.07 -15.07
CA GLU A 151 16.15 3.05 -15.56
C GLU A 151 15.07 2.71 -14.53
N LEU A 152 15.38 2.74 -13.22
CA LEU A 152 14.40 2.50 -12.16
C LEU A 152 13.35 3.63 -12.04
N PHE A 153 13.69 4.84 -12.49
CA PHE A 153 12.87 6.04 -12.37
C PHE A 153 12.35 6.59 -13.70
N GLU A 154 12.51 5.83 -14.78
CA GLU A 154 11.93 6.06 -16.11
C GLU A 154 10.71 5.16 -16.31
#